data_AF-A0A6N6SJC5-F1
#
_entry.id   AF-A0A6N6SJC5-F1
#
_cell.length_a   1.000
_cell.length_b   1.000
_cell.length_c   1.000
_cell.angle_alpha   90.00
_cell.angle_beta   90.00
_cell.angle_gamma   90.00
#
_symmetry.space_group_name_H-M   'P 1'
#
loop_
_entity.id
_entity.type
_entity.pdbx_description
1 polymer ?
#
loop_
_entity_poly.entity_id
_entity_poly.type
_entity_poly.pdbx_seq_one_letter_code
_entity_poly.pdbx_strand_id
1 'polypeptide(L)'
;MEHAHRDDAGSRLGMWLFLFTELLLFSGLFLTYAVYKFTYPDEFHAAAKELNTLFGALNTIILLTSSLTIALSIVAISRGQKYLSIFFQLMTIAMALGFMVNKYFEWSAKIGHGIYPGSETLQDKGHGQTLFFGLYYTMTGLHGIHVIVGMVLIALMTFWTWKEKINADTFVRLESAGLYWHLVDIIWIFLFPLFYLIS
;
A
#
# COMPACT_ATOMS: atom_id res chain seq x y z
N MET A 1 -2.76 -6.68 -42.34
CA MET A 1 -2.72 -6.86 -40.89
C MET A 1 -2.55 -5.47 -40.30
N GLU A 2 -3.62 -4.94 -39.75
CA GLU A 2 -3.72 -3.58 -39.20
C GLU A 2 -2.67 -3.41 -38.09
N HIS A 3 -1.72 -2.50 -38.29
CA HIS A 3 -0.80 -2.09 -37.23
C HIS A 3 -1.63 -1.34 -36.18
N ALA A 4 -2.16 -2.07 -35.20
CA ALA A 4 -2.79 -1.47 -34.03
C ALA A 4 -1.77 -0.49 -33.40
N HIS A 5 -2.05 0.81 -33.55
CA HIS A 5 -1.20 1.89 -33.07
C HIS A 5 -1.19 1.82 -31.54
N ARG A 6 -0.22 1.11 -30.96
CA ARG A 6 -0.09 0.96 -29.51
C ARG A 6 0.46 2.27 -28.97
N ASP A 7 -0.43 3.13 -28.49
CA ASP A 7 -0.05 4.41 -27.89
C ASP A 7 0.46 4.20 -26.46
N ASP A 8 1.70 3.70 -26.37
CA ASP A 8 2.40 3.50 -25.11
C ASP A 8 2.63 4.83 -24.37
N ALA A 9 2.65 5.96 -25.07
CA ALA A 9 2.76 7.28 -24.46
C ALA A 9 1.45 7.67 -23.75
N GLY A 10 0.31 7.49 -24.42
CA GLY A 10 -1.01 7.69 -23.82
C GLY A 10 -1.26 6.80 -22.59
N SER A 11 -0.89 5.52 -22.66
CA SER A 11 -1.01 4.60 -21.51
C SER A 11 -0.15 5.03 -20.32
N ARG A 12 1.08 5.49 -20.54
CA ARG A 12 1.93 6.00 -19.46
C ARG A 12 1.36 7.27 -18.85
N LEU A 13 0.93 8.22 -19.69
CA LEU A 13 0.36 9.47 -19.23
C LEU A 13 -0.91 9.24 -18.39
N GLY A 14 -1.78 8.32 -18.83
CA GLY A 14 -2.95 7.92 -18.05
C GLY A 14 -2.58 7.32 -16.69
N MET A 15 -1.55 6.46 -16.65
CA MET A 15 -1.04 5.91 -15.39
C MET A 15 -0.51 7.00 -14.45
N TRP A 16 0.28 7.95 -14.96
CA TRP A 16 0.80 9.06 -14.16
C TRP A 16 -0.31 9.97 -13.62
N LEU A 17 -1.34 10.28 -14.43
CA LEU A 17 -2.50 11.04 -13.98
C LEU A 17 -3.25 10.31 -12.87
N PHE A 18 -3.45 9.00 -13.02
CA PHE A 18 -4.07 8.17 -11.99
C PHE A 18 -3.25 8.14 -10.69
N LEU A 19 -1.92 8.00 -10.78
CA LEU A 19 -1.05 8.08 -9.59
C LEU A 19 -1.16 9.44 -8.90
N PHE A 20 -1.26 10.52 -9.68
CA PHE A 20 -1.43 11.87 -9.14
C PHE A 20 -2.77 12.03 -8.41
N THR A 21 -3.86 11.47 -8.93
CA THR A 21 -5.16 11.52 -8.23
C THR A 21 -5.13 10.75 -6.91
N GLU A 22 -4.45 9.61 -6.87
CA GLU A 22 -4.28 8.84 -5.63
C GLU A 22 -3.40 9.59 -4.62
N LEU A 23 -2.33 10.24 -5.07
CA LEU A 23 -1.51 11.10 -4.21
C LEU A 23 -2.33 12.24 -3.60
N LEU A 24 -3.21 12.88 -4.37
CA LEU A 24 -4.09 13.94 -3.85
C LEU A 24 -5.08 13.41 -2.81
N LEU A 25 -5.67 12.23 -3.06
CA LEU A 25 -6.59 11.56 -2.12
C LEU A 25 -5.93 11.35 -0.75
N PHE A 26 -4.74 10.73 -0.73
CA PHE A 26 -4.02 10.49 0.52
C PHE A 26 -3.46 11.77 1.15
N SER A 27 -3.05 12.75 0.33
CA SER A 27 -2.57 14.04 0.82
C SER A 27 -3.66 14.79 1.60
N GLY A 28 -4.91 14.75 1.15
CA GLY A 28 -6.05 15.30 1.89
C GLY A 28 -6.20 14.66 3.27
N LEU A 29 -6.14 13.33 3.35
CA LEU A 29 -6.22 12.59 4.61
C LEU A 29 -5.04 12.90 5.55
N PHE A 30 -3.82 13.03 5.02
CA PHE A 30 -2.65 13.43 5.80
C PHE A 30 -2.77 14.83 6.39
N LEU A 31 -3.29 15.79 5.61
CA LEU A 31 -3.56 17.14 6.10
C LEU A 31 -4.61 17.11 7.22
N THR A 32 -5.70 16.36 7.05
CA THR A 32 -6.71 16.17 8.08
C THR A 32 -6.09 15.62 9.37
N TYR A 33 -5.26 14.59 9.27
CA TYR A 33 -4.53 14.06 10.43
C TYR A 33 -3.64 15.10 11.11
N ALA A 34 -2.86 15.85 10.32
CA ALA A 34 -1.94 16.86 10.86
C ALA A 34 -2.68 17.96 11.64
N VAL A 35 -3.83 18.42 11.14
CA VAL A 35 -4.68 19.41 11.81
C VAL A 35 -5.22 18.87 13.14
N TYR A 36 -5.76 17.65 13.15
CA TYR A 36 -6.30 17.06 14.38
C TYR A 36 -5.21 16.76 15.40
N LYS A 37 -4.04 16.30 14.96
CA LYS A 37 -2.88 16.09 15.82
C LYS A 37 -2.42 17.39 16.48
N PHE A 38 -2.40 18.50 15.74
CA PHE A 38 -2.03 19.81 16.30
C PHE A 38 -3.09 20.31 17.30
N THR A 39 -4.35 19.93 17.11
CA THR A 39 -5.47 20.33 17.97
C THR A 39 -5.52 19.50 19.26
N TYR A 40 -5.17 18.21 19.21
CA TYR A 40 -5.23 17.26 20.34
C TYR A 40 -3.92 16.50 20.56
N PRO A 41 -2.80 17.18 20.87
CA PRO A 41 -1.47 16.57 20.91
C PRO A 41 -1.32 15.48 21.98
N ASP A 42 -1.80 15.72 23.20
CA ASP A 42 -1.64 14.77 24.32
C ASP A 42 -2.47 13.49 24.13
N GLU A 43 -3.68 13.62 23.58
CA GLU A 43 -4.56 12.49 23.31
C GLU A 43 -4.07 11.64 22.13
N PHE A 44 -3.48 12.26 21.11
CA PHE A 44 -2.83 11.54 20.00
C PHE A 44 -1.60 10.77 20.48
N HIS A 45 -0.80 11.37 21.38
CA HIS A 45 0.37 10.69 21.97
C HIS A 45 -0.03 9.52 22.87
N ALA A 46 -1.13 9.64 23.60
CA ALA A 46 -1.67 8.54 24.40
C ALA A 46 -2.15 7.38 23.51
N ALA A 47 -2.90 7.68 22.44
CA ALA A 47 -3.41 6.66 21.52
C ALA A 47 -2.31 5.94 20.73
N ALA A 48 -1.24 6.67 20.36
CA ALA A 48 -0.07 6.13 19.69
C ALA A 48 0.66 5.04 20.46
N LYS A 49 0.75 5.17 21.79
CA LYS A 49 1.39 4.17 22.65
C LYS A 49 0.66 2.83 22.67
N GLU A 50 -0.62 2.81 22.29
CA GLU A 50 -1.39 1.58 22.12
C GLU A 50 -1.10 0.89 20.77
N LEU A 51 -0.23 1.44 19.92
CA LEU A 51 0.23 0.82 18.69
C LEU A 51 1.60 0.18 18.91
N ASN A 52 1.77 -1.03 18.38
CA ASN A 52 3.02 -1.76 18.50
C ASN A 52 3.95 -1.43 17.32
N THR A 53 5.01 -0.68 17.62
CA THR A 53 6.03 -0.23 16.66
C THR A 53 6.76 -1.38 15.96
N LEU A 54 6.91 -2.53 16.61
CA LEU A 54 7.59 -3.70 16.05
C LEU A 54 6.80 -4.29 14.88
N PHE A 55 5.49 -4.44 15.01
CA PHE A 55 4.64 -4.94 13.93
C PHE A 55 4.59 -3.95 12.75
N GLY A 56 4.57 -2.64 13.04
CA GLY A 56 4.69 -1.60 12.02
C GLY A 56 6.04 -1.63 11.29
N ALA A 57 7.16 -1.79 12.01
CA ALA A 57 8.49 -1.83 11.42
C ALA A 57 8.72 -3.06 10.54
N LEU A 58 8.25 -4.24 10.99
CA LEU A 58 8.30 -5.47 10.20
C LEU A 58 7.53 -5.30 8.88
N ASN A 59 6.32 -4.71 8.94
CA ASN A 59 5.53 -4.42 7.75
C ASN A 59 6.24 -3.50 6.76
N THR A 60 6.92 -2.47 7.27
CA THR A 60 7.70 -1.55 6.42
C THR A 60 8.86 -2.27 5.74
N ILE A 61 9.58 -3.15 6.44
CA ILE A 61 10.67 -3.96 5.83
C ILE A 61 10.11 -4.87 4.74
N ILE A 62 8.98 -5.54 5.02
CA ILE A 62 8.32 -6.43 4.05
C ILE A 62 7.93 -5.65 2.79
N LEU A 63 7.29 -4.49 2.92
CA LEU A 63 6.87 -3.68 1.77
C LEU A 63 8.05 -3.11 0.99
N LEU A 64 9.07 -2.57 1.64
CA LEU A 64 10.29 -2.09 0.97
C LEU A 64 10.98 -3.20 0.17
N THR A 65 11.05 -4.40 0.75
CA THR A 65 11.61 -5.57 0.07
C THR A 65 10.71 -5.99 -1.12
N SER A 66 9.39 -5.92 -0.95
CA SER A 66 8.43 -6.21 -2.02
C SER A 66 8.60 -5.21 -3.19
N SER A 67 8.81 -3.93 -2.90
CA SER A 67 9.12 -2.89 -3.90
C SER A 67 10.38 -3.23 -4.71
N LEU A 68 11.43 -3.66 -4.01
CA LEU A 68 12.66 -4.06 -4.70
C LEU A 68 12.41 -5.27 -5.61
N THR A 69 11.64 -6.26 -5.14
CA THR A 69 11.36 -7.47 -5.93
C THR A 69 10.58 -7.15 -7.21
N ILE A 70 9.59 -6.26 -7.19
CA ILE A 70 8.85 -5.91 -8.41
C ILE A 70 9.73 -5.14 -9.41
N ALA A 71 10.61 -4.26 -8.93
CA ALA A 71 11.59 -3.58 -9.79
C ALA A 71 12.55 -4.57 -10.46
N LEU A 72 13.06 -5.55 -9.70
CA LEU A 72 13.89 -6.63 -10.24
C LEU A 72 13.14 -7.49 -11.26
N SER A 73 11.83 -7.68 -11.08
CA SER A 73 11.00 -8.40 -12.04
C SER A 73 10.91 -7.71 -13.41
N ILE A 74 10.86 -6.36 -13.41
CA ILE A 74 10.81 -5.54 -14.62
C ILE A 74 12.17 -5.61 -15.35
N VAL A 75 13.28 -5.56 -14.60
CA VAL A 75 14.62 -5.72 -15.18
C VAL A 75 14.83 -7.14 -15.74
N ALA A 76 14.31 -8.16 -15.06
CA ALA A 76 14.40 -9.53 -15.54
C ALA A 76 13.62 -9.72 -16.87
N ILE A 77 12.41 -9.18 -16.99
CA ILE A 77 11.62 -9.32 -18.22
C ILE A 77 12.21 -8.51 -19.39
N SER A 78 12.80 -7.34 -19.12
CA SER A 78 13.45 -6.54 -20.16
C SER A 78 14.72 -7.22 -20.71
N ARG A 79 15.36 -8.08 -19.91
CA ARG A 79 16.47 -8.96 -20.32
C ARG A 79 16.01 -10.29 -20.93
N GLY A 80 14.71 -10.48 -21.15
CA GLY A 80 14.15 -11.74 -21.68
C GLY A 80 14.13 -12.90 -20.67
N GLN A 81 14.46 -12.68 -19.40
CA GLN A 81 14.50 -13.71 -18.36
C GLN A 81 13.12 -13.92 -17.74
N LYS A 82 12.22 -14.53 -18.52
CA LYS A 82 10.80 -14.77 -18.16
C LYS A 82 10.63 -15.42 -16.78
N TYR A 83 11.29 -16.55 -16.54
CA TYR A 83 11.12 -17.31 -15.30
C TYR A 83 11.60 -16.54 -14.06
N LEU A 84 12.68 -15.77 -14.22
CA LEU A 84 13.19 -14.92 -13.14
C LEU A 84 12.22 -13.77 -12.83
N SER A 85 11.60 -13.18 -13.85
CA SER A 85 10.56 -12.16 -13.67
C SER A 85 9.35 -12.71 -12.91
N ILE A 86 8.84 -13.89 -13.31
CA ILE A 86 7.72 -14.56 -12.63
C ILE A 86 8.07 -14.85 -11.17
N PHE A 87 9.27 -15.36 -10.90
CA PHE A 87 9.73 -15.63 -9.55
C PHE A 87 9.67 -14.39 -8.67
N PHE A 88 10.21 -13.26 -9.14
CA PHE A 88 10.17 -12.01 -8.40
C PHE A 88 8.75 -11.47 -8.18
N GLN A 89 7.86 -11.55 -9.18
CA GLN A 89 6.46 -11.14 -9.02
C GLN A 89 5.73 -11.99 -7.97
N LEU A 90 5.96 -13.31 -7.96
CA LEU A 90 5.40 -14.20 -6.95
C LEU A 90 5.95 -13.89 -5.55
N MET A 91 7.23 -13.55 -5.43
CA MET A 91 7.80 -13.07 -4.17
C MET A 91 7.12 -11.79 -3.69
N THR A 92 6.86 -10.83 -4.58
CA THR A 92 6.13 -9.59 -4.25
C THR A 92 4.75 -9.91 -3.67
N ILE A 93 3.99 -10.79 -4.33
CA ILE A 93 2.65 -11.21 -3.87
C ILE A 93 2.74 -11.90 -2.51
N ALA A 94 3.70 -12.81 -2.31
CA ALA A 94 3.87 -13.50 -1.03
C ALA A 94 4.19 -12.54 0.12
N MET A 95 5.06 -11.55 -0.12
CA MET A 95 5.39 -10.49 0.85
C MET A 95 4.16 -9.63 1.17
N ALA A 96 3.40 -9.23 0.15
CA ALA A 96 2.16 -8.47 0.31
C ALA A 96 1.10 -9.21 1.13
N LEU A 97 0.95 -10.52 0.90
CA LEU A 97 0.08 -11.37 1.71
C LEU A 97 0.55 -11.41 3.17
N GLY A 98 1.86 -11.52 3.40
CA GLY A 98 2.44 -11.44 4.75
C GLY A 98 2.09 -10.13 5.46
N PHE A 99 2.20 -9.00 4.76
CA PHE A 99 1.77 -7.69 5.26
C PHE A 99 0.28 -7.67 5.63
N MET A 100 -0.59 -8.17 4.74
CA MET A 100 -2.04 -8.21 4.98
C MET A 100 -2.42 -9.10 6.17
N VAL A 101 -1.79 -10.26 6.31
CA VAL A 101 -2.00 -11.17 7.44
C VAL A 101 -1.57 -10.52 8.75
N ASN A 102 -0.39 -9.89 8.78
CA ASN A 102 0.08 -9.19 9.97
C ASN A 102 -0.90 -8.06 10.38
N LYS A 103 -1.40 -7.30 9.40
CA LYS A 103 -2.41 -6.27 9.66
C LYS A 103 -3.74 -6.80 10.14
N TYR A 104 -4.19 -7.91 9.58
CA TYR A 104 -5.39 -8.59 10.05
C TYR A 104 -5.29 -8.95 11.54
N PHE A 105 -4.15 -9.48 11.99
CA PHE A 105 -3.94 -9.80 13.40
C PHE A 105 -3.92 -8.55 14.29
N GLU A 106 -3.25 -7.47 13.86
CA GLU A 106 -3.23 -6.20 14.61
C GLU A 106 -4.64 -5.61 14.78
N TRP A 107 -5.42 -5.60 13.70
CA TRP A 107 -6.82 -5.13 13.73
C TRP A 107 -7.71 -6.04 14.57
N SER A 108 -7.62 -7.36 14.40
CA SER A 108 -8.43 -8.31 15.16
C SER A 108 -8.15 -8.23 16.66
N ALA A 109 -6.88 -8.02 17.05
CA ALA A 109 -6.53 -7.80 18.45
C ALA A 109 -7.15 -6.50 19.00
N LYS A 110 -7.07 -5.39 18.24
CA LYS A 110 -7.66 -4.10 18.65
C LYS A 110 -9.19 -4.14 18.74
N ILE A 111 -9.86 -4.81 17.80
CA ILE A 111 -11.31 -5.03 17.84
C ILE A 111 -11.68 -5.92 19.04
N GLY A 112 -10.88 -6.95 19.34
CA GLY A 112 -11.05 -7.78 20.53
C GLY A 112 -10.90 -7.02 21.86
N HIS A 113 -10.11 -5.94 21.87
CA HIS A 113 -10.02 -5.01 23.00
C HIS A 113 -11.13 -3.93 23.03
N GLY A 114 -12.13 -4.02 22.14
CA GLY A 114 -13.23 -3.06 22.08
C GLY A 114 -12.87 -1.73 21.42
N ILE A 115 -11.71 -1.62 20.75
CA ILE A 115 -11.23 -0.39 20.11
C ILE A 115 -11.61 -0.44 18.63
N TYR A 116 -12.88 -0.13 18.31
CA TYR A 116 -13.37 0.00 16.94
C TYR A 116 -14.15 1.31 16.75
N PRO A 117 -14.23 1.85 15.51
CA PRO A 117 -14.98 3.07 15.24
C PRO A 117 -16.44 2.92 15.67
N GLY A 118 -16.86 3.71 16.65
CA GLY A 118 -18.23 3.69 17.19
C GLY A 118 -18.47 2.76 18.40
N SER A 119 -17.44 2.14 18.99
CA SER A 119 -17.62 1.37 20.24
C SER A 119 -17.90 2.27 21.44
N GLU A 120 -18.64 1.75 22.43
CA GLU A 120 -18.86 2.45 23.71
C GLU A 120 -17.54 2.72 24.45
N THR A 121 -16.57 1.82 24.36
CA THR A 121 -15.24 1.94 25.00
C THR A 121 -14.38 3.03 24.36
N LEU A 122 -14.58 3.32 23.08
CA LEU A 122 -13.92 4.42 22.38
C LEU A 122 -14.63 5.75 22.64
N GLN A 123 -15.97 5.75 22.68
CA GLN A 123 -16.77 6.93 23.00
C GLN A 123 -16.57 7.40 24.45
N ASP A 124 -16.23 6.49 25.36
CA ASP A 124 -15.85 6.79 26.75
C ASP A 124 -14.40 7.30 26.87
N LYS A 125 -13.57 7.13 25.83
CA LYS A 125 -12.24 7.76 25.72
C LYS A 125 -12.37 9.19 25.22
N GLY A 126 -11.36 10.02 25.49
CA GLY A 126 -11.28 11.42 25.06
C GLY A 126 -11.54 11.61 23.56
N HIS A 127 -12.12 12.76 23.18
CA HIS A 127 -12.58 13.05 21.83
C HIS A 127 -11.44 12.94 20.79
N GLY A 128 -10.21 13.29 21.18
CA GLY A 128 -9.00 13.15 20.36
C GLY A 128 -8.58 11.71 20.14
N GLN A 129 -8.72 10.81 21.12
CA GLN A 129 -8.41 9.38 20.94
C GLN A 129 -9.38 8.72 19.96
N THR A 130 -10.67 9.07 20.03
CA THR A 130 -11.68 8.59 19.07
C THR A 130 -11.36 9.01 17.64
N LEU A 131 -10.97 10.27 17.45
CA LEU A 131 -10.56 10.80 16.16
C LEU A 131 -9.29 10.12 15.64
N PHE A 132 -8.29 9.89 16.50
CA PHE A 132 -7.05 9.19 16.12
C PHE A 132 -7.34 7.79 15.58
N PHE A 133 -8.10 6.97 16.31
CA PHE A 133 -8.41 5.61 15.87
C PHE A 133 -9.33 5.60 14.64
N GLY A 134 -10.29 6.53 14.53
CA GLY A 134 -11.12 6.67 13.33
C GLY A 134 -10.29 6.98 12.08
N LEU A 135 -9.34 7.92 12.20
CA LEU A 135 -8.40 8.27 11.13
C LEU A 135 -7.43 7.12 10.82
N TYR A 136 -6.93 6.43 11.85
CA TYR A 136 -6.08 5.24 11.71
C TYR A 136 -6.78 4.15 10.89
N TYR A 137 -8.00 3.75 11.27
CA TYR A 137 -8.74 2.70 10.56
C TYR A 137 -9.11 3.13 9.14
N THR A 138 -9.47 4.39 8.94
CA THR A 138 -9.82 4.90 7.60
C THR A 138 -8.61 4.91 6.67
N MET A 139 -7.48 5.48 7.10
CA MET A 139 -6.27 5.57 6.26
C MET A 139 -5.61 4.21 6.02
N THR A 140 -5.46 3.41 7.07
CA THR A 140 -4.84 2.07 6.94
C THR A 140 -5.77 1.09 6.22
N GLY A 141 -7.09 1.24 6.37
CA GLY A 141 -8.09 0.47 5.62
C GLY A 141 -8.10 0.81 4.13
N LEU A 142 -8.13 2.10 3.80
CA LEU A 142 -8.02 2.55 2.41
C LEU A 142 -6.72 2.06 1.78
N HIS A 143 -5.60 2.18 2.49
CA HIS A 143 -4.32 1.64 2.03
C HIS A 143 -4.36 0.11 1.85
N GLY A 144 -4.97 -0.63 2.78
CA GLY A 144 -5.16 -2.08 2.65
C GLY A 144 -5.94 -2.47 1.39
N ILE A 145 -6.97 -1.71 1.03
CA ILE A 145 -7.70 -1.91 -0.24
C ILE A 145 -6.76 -1.71 -1.43
N HIS A 146 -5.92 -0.67 -1.42
CA HIS A 146 -4.95 -0.43 -2.48
C HIS A 146 -3.92 -1.55 -2.61
N VAL A 147 -3.43 -2.09 -1.48
CA VAL A 147 -2.54 -3.26 -1.47
C VAL A 147 -3.24 -4.46 -2.11
N ILE A 148 -4.51 -4.73 -1.78
CA ILE A 148 -5.29 -5.82 -2.39
C ILE A 148 -5.43 -5.64 -3.90
N VAL A 149 -5.80 -4.44 -4.35
CA VAL A 149 -5.91 -4.12 -5.78
C VAL A 149 -4.56 -4.32 -6.48
N GLY A 150 -3.47 -3.87 -5.86
CA GLY A 150 -2.11 -4.04 -6.38
C GLY A 150 -1.70 -5.51 -6.50
N MET A 151 -2.04 -6.33 -5.50
CA MET A 151 -1.77 -7.77 -5.53
C MET A 151 -2.51 -8.44 -6.68
N VAL A 152 -3.78 -8.06 -6.91
CA VAL A 152 -4.58 -8.57 -8.04
C VAL A 152 -3.95 -8.15 -9.36
N LEU A 153 -3.53 -6.88 -9.50
CA LEU A 153 -2.86 -6.40 -10.72
C LEU A 153 -1.56 -7.16 -10.99
N ILE A 154 -0.70 -7.36 -9.99
CA ILE A 154 0.54 -8.13 -10.14
C ILE A 154 0.24 -9.58 -10.49
N ALA A 155 -0.75 -10.21 -9.85
CA ALA A 155 -1.14 -11.59 -10.15
C ALA A 155 -1.63 -11.74 -11.61
N LEU A 156 -2.41 -10.78 -12.11
CA LEU A 156 -2.81 -10.73 -13.52
C LEU A 156 -1.61 -10.55 -14.45
N MET A 157 -0.64 -9.70 -14.08
CA MET A 157 0.60 -9.57 -14.84
C MET A 157 1.38 -10.88 -14.85
N THR A 158 1.51 -11.56 -13.71
CA THR A 158 2.17 -12.87 -13.61
C THR A 158 1.52 -13.90 -14.51
N PHE A 159 0.19 -13.96 -14.53
CA PHE A 159 -0.54 -14.85 -15.43
C PHE A 159 -0.29 -14.52 -16.92
N TRP A 160 -0.23 -13.23 -17.28
CA TRP A 160 0.06 -12.81 -18.66
C TRP A 160 1.52 -12.98 -19.05
N THR A 161 2.47 -12.82 -18.13
CA THR A 161 3.88 -13.16 -18.33
C THR A 161 4.03 -14.67 -18.52
N TRP A 162 3.30 -15.49 -17.75
CA TRP A 162 3.34 -16.94 -17.90
C TRP A 162 2.80 -17.39 -19.28
N LYS A 163 1.71 -16.79 -19.75
CA LYS A 163 1.12 -17.00 -21.09
C LYS A 163 1.88 -16.34 -22.24
N GLU A 164 3.06 -15.77 -22.00
CA GLU A 164 3.91 -15.13 -23.03
C GLU A 164 3.24 -13.96 -23.75
N LYS A 165 2.22 -13.35 -23.11
CA LYS A 165 1.58 -12.12 -23.59
C LYS A 165 2.36 -10.87 -23.15
N ILE A 166 3.18 -10.99 -22.11
CA ILE A 166 4.11 -9.95 -21.67
C ILE A 166 5.53 -10.46 -21.98
N ASN A 167 6.12 -9.89 -23.03
CA ASN A 167 7.51 -10.12 -23.45
C ASN A 167 8.30 -8.80 -23.37
N ALA A 168 9.56 -8.82 -23.78
CA ALA A 168 10.46 -7.66 -23.77
C ALA A 168 9.90 -6.44 -24.52
N ASP A 169 8.96 -6.60 -25.47
CA ASP A 169 8.32 -5.48 -26.19
C ASP A 169 7.01 -4.99 -25.55
N THR A 170 6.46 -5.70 -24.56
CA THR A 170 5.16 -5.40 -23.92
C THR A 170 5.28 -5.25 -22.41
N PHE A 171 6.50 -5.05 -21.89
CA PHE A 171 6.72 -4.88 -20.45
C PHE A 171 6.11 -3.58 -19.88
N VAL A 172 5.72 -2.62 -20.72
CA VAL A 172 5.05 -1.36 -20.31
C VAL A 172 3.84 -1.61 -19.40
N ARG A 173 3.11 -2.73 -19.60
CA ARG A 173 1.99 -3.12 -18.73
C ARG A 173 2.46 -3.55 -17.33
N LEU A 174 3.53 -4.33 -17.26
CA LEU A 174 4.15 -4.71 -16.00
C LEU A 174 4.79 -3.50 -15.31
N GLU A 175 5.42 -2.62 -16.06
CA GLU A 175 5.97 -1.36 -15.56
C GLU A 175 4.87 -0.49 -14.93
N SER A 176 3.73 -0.33 -15.61
CA SER A 176 2.58 0.41 -15.07
C SER A 176 2.06 -0.22 -13.77
N ALA A 177 1.93 -1.55 -13.71
CA ALA A 177 1.57 -2.25 -12.47
C ALA A 177 2.62 -2.08 -11.36
N GLY A 178 3.91 -2.07 -11.71
CA GLY A 178 5.01 -1.80 -10.78
C GLY A 178 4.97 -0.36 -10.23
N LEU A 179 4.71 0.64 -11.08
CA LEU A 179 4.54 2.03 -10.65
C LEU A 179 3.39 2.20 -9.66
N TYR A 180 2.27 1.50 -9.87
CA TYR A 180 1.19 1.45 -8.89
C TYR A 180 1.66 0.86 -7.55
N TRP A 181 2.36 -0.27 -7.60
CA TRP A 181 2.89 -0.92 -6.39
C TRP A 181 3.85 -0.03 -5.62
N HIS A 182 4.78 0.64 -6.31
CA HIS A 182 5.70 1.60 -5.70
C HIS A 182 4.97 2.77 -5.05
N LEU A 183 3.89 3.28 -5.65
CA LEU A 183 3.09 4.33 -5.03
C LEU A 183 2.45 3.85 -3.72
N VAL A 184 1.86 2.65 -3.73
CA VAL A 184 1.27 2.05 -2.52
C VAL A 184 2.33 1.93 -1.42
N ASP A 185 3.53 1.45 -1.74
CA ASP A 185 4.64 1.39 -0.77
C ASP A 185 5.04 2.77 -0.24
N ILE A 186 5.13 3.78 -1.10
CA ILE A 186 5.45 5.16 -0.69
C ILE A 186 4.41 5.69 0.30
N ILE A 187 3.13 5.48 0.05
CA ILE A 187 2.04 5.89 0.96
C ILE A 187 2.24 5.22 2.34
N TRP A 188 2.63 3.95 2.37
CA TRP A 188 2.91 3.27 3.64
C TRP A 188 4.11 3.85 4.38
N ILE A 189 5.18 4.20 3.66
CA ILE A 189 6.38 4.83 4.24
C ILE A 189 6.02 6.14 4.96
N PHE A 190 5.01 6.87 4.51
CA PHE A 190 4.50 8.05 5.23
C PHE A 190 3.55 7.71 6.36
N LEU A 191 2.65 6.73 6.18
CA LEU A 191 1.71 6.29 7.20
C LEU A 191 2.41 5.73 8.45
N PHE A 192 3.47 4.94 8.27
CA PHE A 192 4.14 4.27 9.38
C PHE A 192 4.71 5.26 10.41
N PRO A 193 5.58 6.22 10.05
CA PRO A 193 6.10 7.19 11.01
C PRO A 193 5.00 8.06 11.62
N LEU A 194 4.00 8.41 10.83
CA LEU A 194 2.91 9.30 11.23
C LEU A 194 2.06 8.71 12.37
N PHE A 195 1.83 7.39 12.37
CA PHE A 195 1.05 6.67 13.38
C PHE A 195 1.86 5.92 14.44
N TYR A 196 3.11 5.54 14.16
CA TYR A 196 3.91 4.68 15.05
C TYR A 196 5.14 5.37 15.66
N LEU A 197 5.71 6.42 15.04
CA LEU A 197 6.99 7.02 15.50
C LEU A 197 6.85 8.45 16.02
N ILE A 198 6.08 9.30 15.34
CA ILE A 198 5.99 10.75 15.61
C ILE A 198 4.75 11.07 16.45
N SER A 199 3.99 10.07 16.86
CA SER A 199 2.72 10.22 17.56
C SER A 199 2.93 10.09 19.05
#